data_AF-A0A359D7U3-F1
#
_entry.id   AF-A0A359D7U3-F1
#
_cell.length_a   1.000
_cell.length_b   1.000
_cell.length_c   1.000
_cell.angle_alpha   90.00
_cell.angle_beta   90.00
_cell.angle_gamma   90.00
#
_symmetry.space_group_name_H-M   'P 1'
#
loop_
_entity.id
_entity.type
_entity.pdbx_description
1 polymer ?
#
loop_
_entity_poly.entity_id
_entity_poly.type
_entity_poly.pdbx_seq_one_letter_code
_entity_poly.pdbx_strand_id
1 'polypeptide(L)'
;GKLRGTAQIYQAFCRYRGCAPSIALDELMPAPWLSEVSLDASADPAWALATLCRTVYDPRRDDADFRRSLRGDAPSRRAAFDALRKHYPVRREISGLNVTVQGDAPALVQMVKALGASLR
;
A
#
# COMPACT_ATOMS: atom_id res chain seq x y z
N GLY A 1 -4.39 5.39 2.82
CA GLY A 1 -5.49 5.24 3.78
C GLY A 1 -5.70 6.44 4.68
N LYS A 2 -4.99 6.54 5.81
CA LYS A 2 -5.26 7.53 6.90
C LYS A 2 -5.34 8.99 6.44
N LEU A 3 -4.46 9.42 5.54
CA LEU A 3 -4.44 10.80 5.01
C LEU A 3 -5.47 11.03 3.89
N ARG A 4 -5.93 9.97 3.21
CA ARG A 4 -6.84 10.07 2.06
C ARG A 4 -8.22 10.58 2.49
N GLY A 5 -8.69 10.25 3.69
CA GLY A 5 -9.93 10.78 4.24
C GLY A 5 -9.90 12.31 4.35
N THR A 6 -8.82 12.87 4.91
CA THR A 6 -8.60 14.31 4.97
C THR A 6 -8.55 14.94 3.59
N ALA A 7 -7.82 14.33 2.64
CA ALA A 7 -7.72 14.83 1.27
C ALA A 7 -9.08 14.85 0.54
N GLN A 8 -9.92 13.83 0.73
CA GLN A 8 -11.27 13.77 0.14
C GLN A 8 -12.19 14.85 0.72
N ILE A 9 -12.15 15.07 2.05
CA ILE A 9 -12.90 16.14 2.70
C ILE A 9 -12.41 17.51 2.20
N TYR A 10 -11.10 17.71 2.09
CA TYR A 10 -10.51 18.93 1.55
C TYR A 10 -10.99 19.21 0.11
N GLN A 11 -10.94 18.21 -0.78
CA GLN A 11 -11.43 18.35 -2.14
C GLN A 11 -12.93 18.67 -2.18
N ALA A 12 -13.75 18.03 -1.33
CA ALA A 12 -15.17 18.32 -1.23
C ALA A 12 -15.44 19.74 -0.73
N PHE A 13 -14.67 20.19 0.25
CA PHE A 13 -14.72 21.54 0.78
C PHE A 13 -14.36 22.59 -0.29
N CYS A 14 -13.28 22.38 -1.06
CA CYS A 14 -12.89 23.26 -2.16
C CYS A 14 -14.02 23.40 -3.21
N ARG A 15 -14.64 22.28 -3.60
CA ARG A 15 -15.80 22.30 -4.51
C ARG A 15 -16.97 23.08 -3.94
N TYR A 16 -17.29 22.85 -2.66
CA TYR A 16 -18.35 23.59 -1.96
C TYR A 16 -18.08 25.10 -1.91
N ARG A 17 -16.82 25.50 -1.72
CA ARG A 17 -16.40 26.90 -1.66
C ARG A 17 -16.16 27.55 -3.03
N GLY A 18 -16.24 26.78 -4.12
CA GLY A 18 -15.93 27.27 -5.46
C GLY A 18 -14.48 27.66 -5.67
N CYS A 19 -13.54 27.09 -4.89
CA CYS A 19 -12.11 27.33 -5.08
C CYS A 19 -11.39 26.08 -5.58
N ALA A 20 -10.26 26.28 -6.27
CA ALA A 20 -9.42 25.18 -6.71
C ALA A 20 -8.61 24.61 -5.53
N PRO A 21 -8.50 23.27 -5.40
CA PRO A 21 -7.52 22.67 -4.51
C PRO A 21 -6.11 23.10 -4.91
N SER A 22 -5.30 23.52 -3.94
CA SER A 22 -3.93 23.98 -4.15
C SER A 22 -2.86 22.99 -3.68
N ILE A 23 -3.27 21.90 -3.03
CA ILE A 23 -2.38 20.86 -2.48
C ILE A 23 -2.90 19.49 -2.92
N ALA A 24 -2.05 18.68 -3.53
CA ALA A 24 -2.33 17.28 -3.81
C ALA A 24 -1.90 16.38 -2.63
N LEU A 25 -2.60 15.25 -2.44
CA LEU A 25 -2.26 14.30 -1.39
C LEU A 25 -0.83 13.76 -1.55
N ASP A 26 -0.38 13.55 -2.79
CA ASP A 26 0.93 12.97 -3.09
C ASP A 26 2.09 13.89 -2.66
N GLU A 27 1.88 15.22 -2.63
CA GLU A 27 2.84 16.20 -2.11
C GLU A 27 3.05 16.09 -0.59
N LEU A 28 2.06 15.52 0.12
CA LEU A 28 2.09 15.34 1.57
C LEU A 28 2.56 13.95 1.98
N MET A 29 2.70 13.03 1.02
CA MET A 29 3.14 11.67 1.32
C MET A 29 4.67 11.63 1.45
N PRO A 30 5.22 10.94 2.48
CA PRO A 30 6.66 10.73 2.54
C PRO A 30 7.11 9.93 1.31
N ALA A 31 8.41 9.99 0.99
CA ALA A 31 8.97 9.15 -0.07
C ALA A 31 8.74 7.65 0.26
N PRO A 32 8.39 6.81 -0.73
CA PRO A 32 8.27 5.38 -0.53
C PRO A 32 9.65 4.77 -0.27
N TRP A 33 9.72 3.80 0.64
CA TRP A 33 10.96 3.06 0.91
C TRP A 33 11.40 2.20 -0.28
N LEU A 34 10.44 1.76 -1.08
CA LEU A 34 10.64 1.10 -2.35
C LEU A 34 10.11 1.99 -3.46
N SER A 35 11.01 2.59 -4.23
CA SER A 35 10.66 3.51 -5.30
C SER A 35 10.13 2.81 -6.55
N GLU A 36 10.69 1.65 -6.90
CA GLU A 36 10.43 0.98 -8.17
C GLU A 36 10.83 -0.50 -8.13
N VAL A 37 10.14 -1.34 -8.91
CA VAL A 37 10.52 -2.73 -9.20
C VAL A 37 10.62 -2.90 -10.71
N SER A 38 11.70 -3.52 -11.18
CA SER A 38 11.85 -3.87 -12.59
C SER A 38 11.63 -5.37 -12.79
N LEU A 39 10.81 -5.72 -13.79
CA LEU A 39 10.54 -7.09 -14.21
C LEU A 39 11.09 -7.31 -15.61
N ASP A 40 11.81 -8.40 -15.82
CA ASP A 40 12.16 -8.87 -17.16
C ASP A 40 10.92 -9.46 -17.85
N ALA A 41 10.82 -9.34 -19.19
CA ALA A 41 9.71 -9.88 -19.98
C ALA A 41 9.52 -11.41 -19.82
N SER A 42 10.58 -12.14 -19.47
CA SER A 42 10.53 -13.58 -19.23
C SER A 42 10.01 -13.97 -17.84
N ALA A 43 9.74 -13.01 -16.95
CA ALA A 43 9.24 -13.29 -15.61
C ALA A 43 7.87 -13.99 -15.67
N ASP A 44 7.75 -15.11 -14.94
CA ASP A 44 6.47 -15.79 -14.78
C ASP A 44 5.43 -14.85 -14.14
N PRO A 45 4.24 -14.67 -14.74
CA PRO A 45 3.23 -13.74 -14.22
C PRO A 45 2.75 -14.07 -12.81
N ALA A 46 2.61 -15.36 -12.45
CA ALA A 46 2.13 -15.73 -11.13
C ALA A 46 3.17 -15.44 -10.04
N TRP A 47 4.44 -15.70 -10.35
CA TRP A 47 5.57 -15.32 -9.51
C TRP A 47 5.67 -13.80 -9.36
N ALA A 48 5.59 -13.06 -10.46
CA ALA A 48 5.67 -11.60 -10.46
C ALA A 48 4.52 -10.99 -9.64
N LEU A 49 3.29 -11.47 -9.81
CA LEU A 49 2.12 -11.07 -9.02
C LEU A 49 2.36 -11.23 -7.52
N ALA A 50 2.82 -12.42 -7.10
CA ALA A 50 3.08 -12.71 -5.69
C ALA A 50 4.18 -11.81 -5.12
N THR A 51 5.24 -11.57 -5.91
CA THR A 51 6.38 -10.71 -5.54
C THR A 51 5.96 -9.26 -5.39
N LEU A 52 5.22 -8.68 -6.35
CA LEU A 52 4.76 -7.29 -6.30
C LEU A 52 3.86 -7.06 -5.07
N CYS A 53 2.90 -7.95 -4.82
CA CYS A 53 2.00 -7.85 -3.67
C CYS A 53 2.76 -7.89 -2.34
N ARG A 54 3.62 -8.91 -2.14
CA ARG A 54 4.29 -9.14 -0.84
C ARG A 54 5.38 -8.12 -0.56
N THR A 55 6.01 -7.59 -1.59
CA THR A 55 7.01 -6.53 -1.44
C THR A 55 6.37 -5.24 -0.90
N VAL A 56 5.13 -4.93 -1.30
CA VAL A 56 4.39 -3.78 -0.76
C VAL A 56 3.81 -4.10 0.62
N TYR A 57 3.18 -5.27 0.77
CA TYR A 57 2.58 -5.69 2.02
C TYR A 57 2.38 -7.21 2.07
N ASP A 58 2.99 -7.85 3.06
CA ASP A 58 2.77 -9.24 3.40
C ASP A 58 2.02 -9.37 4.74
N PRO A 59 0.74 -9.78 4.75
CA PRO A 59 -0.06 -9.88 5.96
C PRO A 59 0.43 -10.97 6.93
N ARG A 60 1.34 -11.86 6.50
CA ARG A 60 1.89 -12.92 7.37
C ARG A 60 2.69 -12.34 8.53
N ARG A 61 3.28 -11.16 8.37
CA ARG A 61 3.92 -10.43 9.47
C ARG A 61 2.91 -10.05 10.55
N ASP A 62 1.80 -9.45 10.14
CA ASP A 62 0.74 -9.02 11.06
C ASP A 62 0.05 -10.21 11.73
N ASP A 63 -0.13 -11.33 11.00
CA ASP A 63 -0.62 -12.59 11.57
C ASP A 63 0.32 -13.10 12.69
N ALA A 64 1.63 -13.12 12.45
CA ALA A 64 2.60 -13.54 13.46
C ALA A 64 2.56 -12.64 14.71
N ASP A 65 2.47 -11.33 14.51
CA ASP A 65 2.36 -10.34 15.60
C ASP A 65 1.05 -10.52 16.37
N PHE A 66 -0.04 -10.75 15.67
CA PHE A 66 -1.34 -11.03 16.28
C PHE A 66 -1.32 -12.33 17.09
N ARG A 67 -0.79 -13.44 16.56
CA ARG A 67 -0.65 -14.71 17.31
C ARG A 67 0.18 -14.54 18.58
N ARG A 68 1.23 -13.71 18.56
CA ARG A 68 2.03 -13.39 19.75
C ARG A 68 1.23 -12.58 20.79
N SER A 69 0.35 -11.68 20.34
CA SER A 69 -0.49 -10.87 21.23
C SER A 69 -1.57 -11.66 21.99
N LEU A 70 -1.89 -12.88 21.56
CA LEU A 70 -2.94 -13.72 22.15
C LEU A 70 -2.46 -14.53 23.37
N ARG A 71 -1.30 -14.22 23.94
CA ARG A 71 -0.79 -14.85 25.17
C ARG A 71 -1.36 -14.18 26.42
N GLY A 72 -1.42 -14.93 27.52
CA GLY A 72 -1.92 -14.44 28.81
C GLY A 72 -3.44 -14.46 28.94
N ASP A 73 -3.94 -13.77 29.97
CA ASP A 73 -5.35 -13.71 30.32
C ASP A 73 -6.17 -12.77 29.41
N ALA A 74 -7.50 -12.75 29.58
CA ALA A 74 -8.36 -11.97 28.71
C ALA A 74 -8.07 -10.44 28.75
N PRO A 75 -7.82 -9.82 29.93
CA PRO A 75 -7.36 -8.43 30.00
C PRO A 75 -6.07 -8.17 29.21
N SER A 76 -5.04 -9.02 29.37
CA SER A 76 -3.75 -8.86 28.70
C SER A 76 -3.89 -8.95 27.18
N ARG A 77 -4.67 -9.93 26.69
CA ARG A 77 -4.92 -10.08 25.25
C ARG A 77 -5.63 -8.88 24.64
N ARG A 78 -6.61 -8.29 25.35
CA ARG A 78 -7.30 -7.07 24.89
C ARG A 78 -6.33 -5.88 24.80
N ALA A 79 -5.56 -5.65 25.86
CA ALA A 79 -4.57 -4.57 25.88
C ALA A 79 -3.51 -4.75 24.77
N ALA A 80 -3.04 -5.97 24.53
CA ALA A 80 -2.09 -6.28 23.46
C ALA A 80 -2.68 -6.08 22.06
N PHE A 81 -3.96 -6.46 21.84
CA PHE A 81 -4.67 -6.20 20.59
C PHE A 81 -4.78 -4.70 20.29
N ASP A 82 -5.15 -3.90 21.29
CA ASP A 82 -5.24 -2.45 21.15
C ASP A 82 -3.86 -1.83 20.87
N ALA A 83 -2.81 -2.33 21.53
CA ALA A 83 -1.44 -1.90 21.30
C ALA A 83 -0.98 -2.16 19.85
N LEU A 84 -1.27 -3.33 19.28
CA LEU A 84 -0.96 -3.63 17.88
C LEU A 84 -1.62 -2.64 16.91
N ARG A 85 -2.88 -2.26 17.17
CA ARG A 85 -3.61 -1.30 16.34
C ARG A 85 -3.09 0.12 16.48
N LYS A 86 -2.78 0.52 17.72
CA LYS A 86 -2.27 1.86 18.04
C LYS A 86 -0.88 2.10 17.46
N HIS A 87 -0.02 1.09 17.53
CA HIS A 87 1.38 1.15 17.09
C HIS A 87 1.60 0.45 15.74
N TYR A 88 0.55 0.34 14.92
CA TYR A 88 0.62 -0.33 13.62
C TYR A 88 1.69 0.35 12.72
N PRO A 89 2.60 -0.42 12.11
CA PRO A 89 3.67 0.13 11.31
C PRO A 89 3.14 0.87 10.08
N VAL A 90 3.98 1.73 9.50
CA VAL A 90 3.66 2.37 8.23
C VAL A 90 3.54 1.31 7.15
N ARG A 91 2.37 1.26 6.50
CA ARG A 91 2.07 0.36 5.37
C ARG A 91 1.71 1.18 4.14
N ARG A 92 2.28 0.83 2.99
CA ARG A 92 1.95 1.43 1.69
C ARG A 92 0.87 0.64 0.96
N GLU A 93 0.38 1.19 -0.14
CA GLU A 93 -0.63 0.57 -1.01
C GLU A 93 0.03 0.26 -2.36
N ILE A 94 -0.43 -0.81 -3.03
CA ILE A 94 0.15 -1.26 -4.30
C ILE A 94 0.03 -0.19 -5.38
N SER A 95 -0.99 0.67 -5.30
CA SER A 95 -1.16 1.79 -6.23
C SER A 95 -0.04 2.84 -6.19
N GLY A 96 0.74 2.88 -5.11
CA GLY A 96 1.92 3.73 -5.01
C GLY A 96 3.22 3.08 -5.50
N LEU A 97 3.17 1.83 -5.98
CA LEU A 97 4.35 1.13 -6.50
C LEU A 97 4.55 1.48 -7.98
N ASN A 98 5.77 1.87 -8.33
CA ASN A 98 6.18 1.95 -9.74
C ASN A 98 6.75 0.61 -10.18
N VAL A 99 6.34 0.14 -11.36
CA VAL A 99 6.83 -1.09 -11.97
C VAL A 99 7.28 -0.82 -13.40
N THR A 100 8.51 -1.21 -13.71
CA THR A 100 9.05 -1.21 -15.07
C THR A 100 9.03 -2.63 -15.62
N VAL A 101 8.58 -2.81 -16.85
CA VAL A 101 8.61 -4.10 -17.56
C VAL A 101 9.59 -3.98 -18.71
N GLN A 102 10.67 -4.77 -18.69
CA GLN A 102 11.73 -4.72 -19.68
C GLN A 102 11.42 -5.69 -20.82
N GLY A 103 11.22 -5.16 -22.03
CA GLY A 103 10.87 -5.95 -23.22
C GLY A 103 9.35 -6.03 -23.45
N ASP A 104 8.94 -6.83 -24.44
CA ASP A 104 7.54 -7.00 -24.80
C ASP A 104 6.88 -8.11 -23.99
N ALA A 105 6.16 -7.74 -22.93
CA ALA A 105 5.40 -8.66 -22.09
C ALA A 105 3.99 -8.11 -21.78
N PRO A 106 3.03 -8.23 -22.71
CA PRO A 106 1.68 -7.70 -22.55
C PRO A 106 0.95 -8.23 -21.31
N ALA A 107 1.19 -9.51 -20.95
CA ALA A 107 0.60 -10.14 -19.77
C ALA A 107 1.09 -9.49 -18.46
N LEU A 108 2.39 -9.18 -18.35
CA LEU A 108 2.94 -8.49 -17.18
C LEU A 108 2.42 -7.05 -17.09
N VAL A 109 2.37 -6.34 -18.23
CA VAL A 109 1.80 -4.99 -18.32
C VAL A 109 0.33 -4.97 -17.87
N GLN A 110 -0.47 -5.91 -18.36
CA GLN A 110 -1.87 -6.05 -17.97
C GLN A 110 -2.01 -6.34 -16.47
N MET A 111 -1.19 -7.25 -15.93
CA MET A 111 -1.18 -7.60 -14.52
C MET A 111 -0.84 -6.39 -13.64
N VAL A 112 0.19 -5.61 -13.99
CA VAL A 112 0.58 -4.40 -13.25
C VAL A 112 -0.57 -3.39 -13.22
N LYS A 113 -1.24 -3.16 -14.36
CA LYS A 113 -2.42 -2.28 -14.43
C LYS A 113 -3.58 -2.81 -13.58
N ALA A 114 -3.84 -4.13 -13.62
CA ALA A 114 -4.90 -4.75 -12.85
C ALA A 114 -4.67 -4.66 -11.32
N LEU A 115 -3.40 -4.68 -10.89
CA LEU A 115 -3.01 -4.42 -9.50
C LEU A 115 -3.19 -2.96 -9.08
N GLY A 116 -3.38 -2.05 -10.04
CA GLY A 116 -3.45 -0.61 -9.83
C GLY A 116 -2.09 0.06 -9.60
N ALA A 117 -0.98 -0.68 -9.76
CA ALA A 117 0.37 -0.12 -9.72
C ALA A 117 0.65 0.75 -10.95
N SER A 118 1.61 1.67 -10.83
CA SER A 118 1.98 2.58 -11.92
C SER A 118 3.03 1.93 -12.81
N LEU A 119 2.78 1.89 -14.12
CA LEU A 119 3.81 1.52 -15.10
C LEU A 119 4.73 2.71 -15.37
N ARG A 120 6.04 2.45 -15.40
CA ARG A 120 7.05 3.39 -15.85
C ARG A 120 7.61 3.02 -17.22
#